data_AF-A0A941ZR67-F1
#
_entry.id   AF-A0A941ZR67-F1
#
_cell.length_a   1.000
_cell.length_b   1.000
_cell.length_c   1.000
_cell.angle_alpha   90.00
_cell.angle_beta   90.00
_cell.angle_gamma   90.00
#
_symmetry.space_group_name_H-M   'P 1'
#
loop_
_entity.id
_entity.type
_entity.pdbx_description
1 polymer ?
#
loop_
_entity_poly.entity_id
_entity_poly.type
_entity_poly.pdbx_seq_one_letter_code
_entity_poly.pdbx_strand_id
1 'polypeptide(L)'
;MQSNPPPAPKQPEGEIEQQLYAIRQTIQTRAVHGVFANWRIALVLITQAVYYGLPWLQWDNRQAILFDLAARKFYIFGLVFWPQDFVYLTGLLILSALALFLFTAVAGRLWCGYACPQTVYTEIFMWVESWLEGDHLARKKLDKSPWNADKLKKRGLKHIFWFAIALWTGFTFVGYFTPIQTLAAEVMSMSLGPWETFWILFYGFATWGNAGFMREQVCKYMCP
;
A
#
# COMPACT_ATOMS: atom_id res chain seq x y z
N MET A 1 2.05 2.79 61.97
CA MET A 1 3.22 3.21 61.17
C MET A 1 3.16 2.47 59.84
N GLN A 2 2.58 3.09 58.81
CA GLN A 2 2.53 2.54 57.45
C GLN A 2 3.87 2.87 56.78
N SER A 3 4.67 1.86 56.50
CA SER A 3 5.91 2.00 55.74
C SER A 3 5.57 2.13 54.25
N ASN A 4 5.89 3.28 53.65
CA ASN A 4 5.80 3.47 52.21
C ASN A 4 6.75 2.48 51.48
N PRO A 5 6.32 1.90 50.35
CA PRO A 5 7.20 1.09 49.52
C PRO A 5 8.32 1.96 48.90
N PRO A 6 9.51 1.39 48.65
CA PRO A 6 10.65 2.14 48.13
C PRO A 6 10.36 2.66 46.71
N PRO A 7 10.88 3.84 46.34
CA PRO A 7 10.70 4.40 45.01
C PRO A 7 11.34 3.50 43.96
N ALA A 8 10.61 3.25 42.86
CA ALA A 8 11.10 2.51 41.72
C ALA A 8 12.38 3.16 41.15
N PRO A 9 13.37 2.36 40.67
CA PRO A 9 14.61 2.90 40.15
C PRO A 9 14.32 3.78 38.93
N LYS A 10 14.76 5.05 39.01
CA LYS A 10 14.71 5.99 37.88
C LYS A 10 15.65 5.47 36.79
N GLN A 11 15.10 4.95 35.70
CA GLN A 11 15.87 4.69 34.49
C GLN A 11 16.40 6.04 33.97
N PRO A 12 17.71 6.16 33.66
CA PRO A 12 18.27 7.41 33.18
C PRO A 12 17.63 7.77 31.83
N GLU A 13 17.09 8.99 31.73
CA GLU A 13 16.37 9.49 30.55
C GLU A 13 17.15 9.30 29.24
N GLY A 14 18.49 9.32 29.30
CA GLY A 14 19.37 9.04 28.17
C GLY A 14 19.30 7.61 27.60
N GLU A 15 18.96 6.59 28.40
CA GLU A 15 18.73 5.23 27.88
C GLU A 15 17.39 5.14 27.13
N ILE A 16 16.38 5.90 27.55
CA ILE A 16 15.07 5.96 26.90
C ILE A 16 15.19 6.69 25.56
N GLU A 17 15.93 7.80 25.51
CA GLU A 17 16.23 8.50 24.25
C GLU A 17 17.05 7.62 23.29
N GLN A 18 18.05 6.89 23.78
CA GLN A 18 18.83 5.95 22.96
C GLN A 18 18.02 4.74 22.47
N GLN A 19 17.03 4.27 23.24
CA GLN A 19 16.09 3.24 22.78
C GLN A 19 15.07 3.77 21.76
N LEU A 20 14.66 5.03 21.85
CA LEU A 20 13.87 5.71 20.81
C LEU A 20 14.68 5.90 19.51
N TYR A 21 15.98 6.20 19.64
CA TYR A 21 16.93 6.36 18.53
C TYR A 21 17.56 5.06 18.04
N ALA A 22 17.28 3.92 18.69
CA ALA A 22 17.81 2.63 18.27
C ALA A 22 17.37 2.35 16.83
N ILE A 23 18.36 2.23 15.92
CA ILE A 23 18.15 1.91 14.51
C ILE A 23 17.26 0.66 14.43
N ARG A 24 16.04 0.87 13.93
CA ARG A 24 15.01 -0.16 13.82
C ARG A 24 15.55 -1.37 13.07
N GLN A 25 15.46 -2.54 13.69
CA GLN A 25 15.71 -3.80 12.99
C GLN A 25 14.47 -4.19 12.18
N THR A 26 14.65 -4.48 10.90
CA THR A 26 13.60 -5.02 10.04
C THR A 26 13.07 -6.32 10.63
N ILE A 27 11.78 -6.35 10.97
CA ILE A 27 11.14 -7.51 11.57
C ILE A 27 10.91 -8.55 10.46
N GLN A 28 11.61 -9.68 10.55
CA GLN A 28 11.39 -10.82 9.65
C GLN A 28 10.17 -11.61 10.11
N THR A 29 9.01 -11.32 9.53
CA THR A 29 7.73 -11.95 9.89
C THR A 29 7.66 -13.40 9.39
N ARG A 30 7.03 -14.26 10.21
CA ARG A 30 6.74 -15.67 9.86
C ARG A 30 5.42 -15.77 9.10
N ALA A 31 5.33 -16.68 8.15
CA ALA A 31 4.05 -17.00 7.50
C ALA A 31 3.04 -17.54 8.52
N VAL A 32 1.78 -17.09 8.42
CA VAL A 32 0.68 -17.52 9.29
C VAL A 32 -0.31 -18.30 8.45
N HIS A 33 -0.76 -19.46 8.95
CA HIS A 33 -1.73 -20.32 8.30
C HIS A 33 -3.03 -20.40 9.12
N GLY A 34 -4.17 -20.40 8.44
CA GLY A 34 -5.49 -20.52 9.05
C GLY A 34 -6.59 -19.90 8.21
N VAL A 35 -7.85 -20.09 8.64
CA VAL A 35 -9.03 -19.58 7.92
C VAL A 35 -8.97 -18.07 7.75
N PHE A 36 -8.64 -17.33 8.81
CA PHE A 36 -8.52 -15.87 8.77
C PHE A 36 -7.34 -15.38 7.89
N ALA A 37 -6.24 -16.13 7.84
CA ALA A 37 -5.13 -15.81 6.94
C ALA A 37 -5.54 -16.02 5.48
N ASN A 38 -6.29 -17.08 5.17
CA ASN A 38 -6.83 -17.31 3.83
C ASN A 38 -7.82 -16.22 3.41
N TRP A 39 -8.68 -15.74 4.32
CA TRP A 39 -9.56 -14.60 4.06
C TRP A 39 -8.78 -13.31 3.76
N ARG A 40 -7.69 -13.06 4.48
CA ARG A 40 -6.81 -11.92 4.19
C ARG A 40 -6.21 -12.02 2.80
N ILE A 41 -5.69 -13.19 2.43
CA ILE A 41 -5.14 -13.43 1.09
C ILE A 41 -6.23 -13.21 0.02
N ALA A 42 -7.43 -13.76 0.23
CA ALA A 42 -8.54 -13.58 -0.70
C ALA A 42 -8.91 -12.10 -0.88
N LEU A 43 -8.99 -11.32 0.21
CA LEU A 43 -9.29 -9.89 0.14
C LEU A 43 -8.17 -9.09 -0.54
N VAL A 44 -6.90 -9.40 -0.27
CA VAL A 44 -5.76 -8.82 -1.00
C VAL A 44 -5.90 -9.08 -2.51
N LEU A 45 -6.18 -10.32 -2.90
CA LEU A 45 -6.35 -10.65 -4.32
C LEU A 45 -7.57 -9.98 -4.95
N ILE A 46 -8.72 -9.96 -4.26
CA ILE A 46 -9.95 -9.33 -4.77
C ILE A 46 -9.74 -7.82 -4.93
N THR A 47 -9.24 -7.14 -3.90
CA THR A 47 -8.99 -5.69 -3.97
C THR A 47 -8.01 -5.36 -5.09
N GLN A 48 -6.97 -6.18 -5.28
CA GLN A 48 -5.99 -5.97 -6.33
C GLN A 48 -6.53 -6.26 -7.73
N ALA A 49 -7.35 -7.30 -7.88
CA ALA A 49 -8.04 -7.62 -9.13
C ALA A 49 -9.02 -6.52 -9.53
N VAL A 50 -9.78 -5.99 -8.56
CA VAL A 50 -10.69 -4.85 -8.78
C VAL A 50 -9.87 -3.60 -9.13
N TYR A 51 -8.83 -3.28 -8.37
CA TYR A 51 -8.03 -2.08 -8.59
C TYR A 51 -7.31 -2.07 -9.95
N TYR A 52 -6.70 -3.20 -10.34
CA TYR A 52 -6.02 -3.30 -11.63
C TYR A 52 -6.97 -3.58 -12.79
N GLY A 53 -8.11 -4.22 -12.56
CA GLY A 53 -9.04 -4.61 -13.63
C GLY A 53 -10.03 -3.52 -14.03
N LEU A 54 -10.50 -2.70 -13.08
CA LEU A 54 -11.54 -1.70 -13.33
C LEU A 54 -11.19 -0.68 -14.43
N PRO A 55 -9.96 -0.12 -14.51
CA PRO A 55 -9.61 0.82 -15.57
C PRO A 55 -9.68 0.21 -16.97
N TRP A 56 -9.44 -1.11 -17.09
CA TRP A 56 -9.43 -1.80 -18.38
C TRP A 56 -10.83 -2.19 -18.87
N LEU A 57 -11.81 -2.21 -17.97
CA LEU A 57 -13.17 -2.54 -18.32
C LEU A 57 -13.77 -1.43 -19.20
N GLN A 58 -14.24 -1.82 -20.38
CA GLN A 58 -14.97 -0.94 -21.28
C GLN A 58 -16.48 -1.12 -21.06
N TRP A 59 -17.19 -0.01 -21.04
CA TRP A 59 -18.64 0.06 -20.86
C TRP A 59 -19.21 1.06 -21.85
N ASP A 60 -20.08 0.63 -22.76
CA ASP A 60 -20.70 1.48 -23.81
C ASP A 60 -19.69 2.33 -24.61
N ASN A 61 -18.62 1.71 -25.14
CA ASN A 61 -17.53 2.34 -25.92
C ASN A 61 -16.67 3.37 -25.16
N ARG A 62 -16.74 3.40 -23.82
CA ARG A 62 -15.87 4.22 -22.97
C ARG A 62 -15.33 3.40 -21.80
N GLN A 63 -14.26 3.89 -21.17
CA GLN A 63 -13.74 3.29 -19.94
C GLN A 63 -14.80 3.33 -18.82
N ALA A 64 -14.97 2.21 -18.12
CA ALA A 64 -16.02 2.04 -17.12
C ALA A 64 -15.87 3.01 -15.94
N ILE A 65 -14.64 3.21 -15.44
CA ILE A 65 -14.36 4.20 -14.40
C ILE A 65 -13.28 5.13 -14.91
N LEU A 66 -13.65 6.38 -15.16
CA LEU A 66 -12.75 7.43 -15.63
C LEU A 66 -13.09 8.74 -14.92
N PHE A 67 -12.11 9.30 -14.23
CA PHE A 67 -12.21 10.60 -13.59
C PHE A 67 -11.54 11.66 -14.46
N ASP A 68 -12.31 12.21 -15.41
CA ASP A 68 -11.82 13.22 -16.34
C ASP A 68 -11.77 14.60 -15.65
N LEU A 69 -10.56 14.97 -15.21
CA LEU A 69 -10.30 16.25 -14.56
C LEU A 69 -10.39 17.44 -15.54
N ALA A 70 -10.09 17.22 -16.82
CA ALA A 70 -10.10 18.28 -17.82
C ALA A 70 -11.54 18.68 -18.17
N ALA A 71 -12.41 17.71 -18.41
CA ALA A 71 -13.84 17.93 -18.65
C ALA A 71 -14.65 18.13 -17.36
N ARG A 72 -14.04 17.91 -16.18
CA ARG A 72 -14.70 17.90 -14.85
C ARG A 72 -15.90 16.94 -14.83
N LYS A 73 -15.74 15.79 -15.47
CA LYS A 73 -16.77 14.74 -15.57
C LYS A 73 -16.24 13.46 -14.97
N PHE A 74 -17.03 12.86 -14.10
CA PHE A 74 -16.70 11.56 -13.52
C PHE A 74 -17.61 10.50 -14.13
N TYR A 75 -17.01 9.58 -14.87
CA TYR A 75 -17.69 8.46 -15.50
C TYR A 75 -17.58 7.26 -14.56
N ILE A 76 -18.74 6.76 -14.11
CA ILE A 76 -18.84 5.57 -13.26
C ILE A 76 -19.88 4.64 -13.90
N PHE A 77 -19.40 3.66 -14.64
CA PHE A 77 -20.17 2.75 -15.50
C PHE A 77 -21.10 3.51 -16.47
N GLY A 78 -22.41 3.33 -16.32
CA GLY A 78 -23.43 4.06 -17.09
C GLY A 78 -23.67 5.49 -16.60
N LEU A 79 -23.25 5.83 -15.37
CA LEU A 79 -23.51 7.13 -14.77
C LEU A 79 -22.45 8.15 -15.18
N VAL A 80 -22.90 9.37 -15.48
CA VAL A 80 -22.04 10.52 -15.78
C VAL A 80 -22.35 11.60 -14.76
N PHE A 81 -21.41 11.84 -13.84
CA PHE A 81 -21.54 12.91 -12.87
C PHE A 81 -21.00 14.20 -13.45
N TRP A 82 -21.85 15.21 -13.48
CA TRP A 82 -21.48 16.57 -13.87
C TRP A 82 -21.08 17.38 -12.63
N PRO A 83 -20.43 18.55 -12.82
CA PRO A 83 -20.05 19.42 -11.71
C PRO A 83 -21.23 19.81 -10.80
N GLN A 84 -22.44 19.98 -11.32
CA GLN A 84 -23.62 20.26 -10.49
C GLN A 84 -24.06 19.08 -9.61
N ASP A 85 -23.73 17.84 -9.99
CA ASP A 85 -24.07 16.62 -9.25
C ASP A 85 -23.04 16.32 -8.14
N PHE A 86 -22.07 17.21 -7.94
CA PHE A 86 -21.02 17.06 -6.92
C PHE A 86 -21.60 16.98 -5.49
N VAL A 87 -22.82 17.47 -5.27
CA VAL A 87 -23.53 17.31 -3.99
C VAL A 87 -23.78 15.82 -3.67
N TYR A 88 -24.17 15.02 -4.68
CA TYR A 88 -24.37 13.58 -4.48
C TYR A 88 -23.06 12.85 -4.21
N LEU A 89 -21.99 13.22 -4.92
CA LEU A 89 -20.65 12.67 -4.66
C LEU A 89 -20.16 13.03 -3.25
N THR A 90 -20.36 14.29 -2.84
CA THR A 90 -19.98 14.75 -1.49
C THR A 90 -20.77 13.99 -0.42
N GLY A 91 -22.08 13.82 -0.61
CA GLY A 91 -22.91 13.01 0.27
C GLY A 91 -22.45 11.56 0.38
N LEU A 92 -22.08 10.94 -0.76
CA LEU A 92 -21.51 9.60 -0.80
C LEU A 92 -20.16 9.51 -0.07
N LEU A 93 -19.29 10.50 -0.22
CA LEU A 93 -18.00 10.56 0.48
C LEU A 93 -18.18 10.73 1.99
N ILE A 94 -19.11 11.57 2.42
CA ILE A 94 -19.46 11.73 3.84
C ILE A 94 -20.01 10.42 4.40
N LEU A 95 -20.94 9.77 3.69
CA LEU A 95 -21.49 8.48 4.10
C LEU A 95 -20.39 7.41 4.18
N SER A 96 -19.48 7.38 3.22
CA SER A 96 -18.35 6.45 3.20
C SER A 96 -17.39 6.69 4.37
N ALA A 97 -17.10 7.95 4.70
CA ALA A 97 -16.29 8.31 5.85
C ALA A 97 -16.97 7.89 7.16
N LEU A 98 -18.26 8.21 7.34
CA LEU A 98 -19.04 7.80 8.52
C LEU A 98 -19.11 6.26 8.64
N ALA A 99 -19.30 5.56 7.52
CA ALA A 99 -19.32 4.10 7.48
C ALA A 99 -17.95 3.51 7.88
N LEU A 100 -16.85 4.10 7.41
CA LEU A 100 -15.51 3.71 7.81
C LEU A 100 -15.30 3.90 9.31
N PHE A 101 -15.66 5.07 9.86
CA PHE A 101 -15.57 5.34 11.30
C PHE A 101 -16.42 4.40 12.13
N LEU A 102 -17.68 4.17 11.72
CA LEU A 102 -18.58 3.23 12.37
C LEU A 102 -18.00 1.82 12.38
N PHE A 103 -17.49 1.36 11.24
CA PHE A 103 -16.87 0.04 11.14
C PHE A 103 -15.62 -0.06 12.02
N THR A 104 -14.79 0.99 12.08
CA THR A 104 -13.63 1.01 12.98
C THR A 104 -14.02 1.06 14.46
N ALA A 105 -15.13 1.71 14.82
CA ALA A 105 -15.62 1.76 16.18
C ALA A 105 -16.21 0.41 16.64
N VAL A 106 -16.92 -0.29 15.74
CA VAL A 106 -17.59 -1.57 16.05
C VAL A 106 -16.64 -2.77 15.92
N ALA A 107 -15.87 -2.85 14.83
CA ALA A 107 -15.03 -3.99 14.49
C ALA A 107 -13.53 -3.74 14.72
N GLY A 108 -13.15 -2.57 15.23
CA GLY A 108 -11.76 -2.23 15.53
C GLY A 108 -10.88 -2.11 14.28
N ARG A 109 -9.69 -2.71 14.32
CA ARG A 109 -8.67 -2.64 13.25
C ARG A 109 -8.89 -3.62 12.08
N LEU A 110 -10.11 -4.12 11.89
CA LEU A 110 -10.42 -5.12 10.86
C LEU A 110 -10.20 -4.56 9.45
N TRP A 111 -10.58 -3.31 9.20
CA TRP A 111 -10.26 -2.63 7.93
C TRP A 111 -8.74 -2.58 7.69
N CYS A 112 -8.01 -2.10 8.70
CA CYS A 112 -6.56 -1.97 8.64
C CYS A 112 -5.86 -3.32 8.42
N GLY A 113 -6.39 -4.43 8.96
CA GLY A 113 -5.81 -5.75 8.81
C GLY A 113 -6.10 -6.48 7.49
N TYR A 114 -7.18 -6.11 6.78
CA TYR A 114 -7.68 -6.91 5.64
C TYR A 114 -7.82 -6.16 4.31
N ALA A 115 -8.05 -4.84 4.34
CA ALA A 115 -8.35 -4.08 3.11
C ALA A 115 -7.54 -2.78 2.97
N CYS A 116 -6.90 -2.30 4.04
CA CYS A 116 -6.10 -1.09 3.96
C CYS A 116 -4.97 -1.22 2.91
N PRO A 117 -4.80 -0.24 2.00
CA PRO A 117 -3.79 -0.30 0.95
C PRO A 117 -2.38 -0.56 1.48
N GLN A 118 -2.04 0.03 2.64
CA GLN A 118 -0.73 -0.20 3.26
C GLN A 118 -0.51 -1.68 3.59
N THR A 119 -1.52 -2.36 4.13
CA THR A 119 -1.44 -3.78 4.47
C THR A 119 -1.38 -4.64 3.21
N VAL A 120 -2.22 -4.34 2.22
CA VAL A 120 -2.28 -5.06 0.94
C VAL A 120 -0.92 -5.04 0.25
N TYR A 121 -0.33 -3.86 0.05
CA TYR A 121 0.97 -3.74 -0.63
C TYR A 121 2.13 -4.28 0.21
N THR A 122 2.11 -4.08 1.54
CA THR A 122 3.14 -4.66 2.42
C THR A 122 3.13 -6.20 2.36
N GLU A 123 1.94 -6.81 2.37
CA GLU A 123 1.78 -8.26 2.27
C GLU A 123 2.28 -8.78 0.91
N ILE A 124 1.92 -8.12 -0.19
CA ILE A 124 2.42 -8.46 -1.53
C ILE A 124 3.96 -8.37 -1.58
N PHE A 125 4.54 -7.32 -1.01
CA PHE A 125 5.99 -7.13 -0.98
C PHE A 125 6.67 -8.22 -0.15
N MET A 126 6.08 -8.61 0.97
CA MET A 126 6.55 -9.73 1.79
C MET A 126 6.43 -11.08 1.07
N TRP A 127 5.40 -11.30 0.25
CA TRP A 127 5.31 -12.51 -0.59
C TRP A 127 6.45 -12.57 -1.60
N VAL A 128 6.78 -11.44 -2.23
CA VAL A 128 7.95 -11.33 -3.13
C VAL A 128 9.25 -11.62 -2.36
N GLU A 129 9.41 -11.07 -1.15
CA GLU A 129 10.56 -11.38 -0.28
C GLU A 129 10.65 -12.86 0.05
N SER A 130 9.54 -13.45 0.47
CA SER A 130 9.49 -14.86 0.84
C SER A 130 9.79 -15.78 -0.35
N TRP A 131 9.39 -15.39 -1.56
CA TRP A 131 9.64 -16.14 -2.79
C TRP A 131 11.11 -16.08 -3.21
N LEU A 132 11.77 -14.92 -3.11
CA LEU A 132 13.16 -14.73 -3.56
C LEU A 132 14.21 -15.05 -2.49
N GLU A 133 13.97 -14.64 -1.24
CA GLU A 133 14.92 -14.78 -0.13
C GLU A 133 14.62 -15.99 0.77
N GLY A 134 13.40 -16.52 0.73
CA GLY A 134 12.94 -17.67 1.50
C GLY A 134 12.25 -17.31 2.81
N ASP A 135 12.05 -18.32 3.67
CA ASP A 135 11.36 -18.14 4.96
C ASP A 135 12.13 -17.19 5.91
N HIS A 136 11.48 -16.76 6.99
CA HIS A 136 12.00 -15.84 8.01
C HIS A 136 13.43 -16.20 8.48
N LEU A 137 13.73 -17.48 8.70
CA LEU A 137 15.05 -17.93 9.13
C LEU A 137 16.12 -17.76 8.03
N ALA A 138 15.75 -18.03 6.78
CA ALA A 138 16.64 -17.85 5.63
C ALA A 138 16.98 -16.38 5.43
N ARG A 139 15.98 -15.48 5.57
CA ARG A 139 16.17 -14.03 5.53
C ARG A 139 17.06 -13.53 6.66
N LYS A 140 16.82 -13.97 7.89
CA LYS A 140 17.69 -13.63 9.04
C LYS A 140 19.13 -14.11 8.85
N LYS A 141 19.34 -15.28 8.24
CA LYS A 141 20.67 -15.79 7.88
C LYS A 141 21.32 -14.97 6.77
N LEU A 142 20.56 -14.60 5.74
CA LEU A 142 21.01 -13.75 4.63
C LEU A 142 21.37 -12.34 5.08
N ASP A 143 20.64 -11.79 6.06
CA ASP A 143 20.95 -10.49 6.65
C ASP A 143 22.32 -10.50 7.35
N LYS A 144 22.62 -11.58 8.08
CA LYS A 144 23.90 -11.78 8.78
C LYS A 144 25.07 -12.21 7.89
N SER A 145 24.82 -12.71 6.68
CA SER A 145 25.89 -13.18 5.78
C SER A 145 26.68 -12.00 5.19
N PRO A 146 27.97 -12.18 4.85
CA PRO A 146 28.74 -11.18 4.12
C PRO A 146 28.10 -10.87 2.76
N TRP A 147 28.45 -9.72 2.17
CA TRP A 147 28.04 -9.37 0.82
C TRP A 147 28.71 -10.30 -0.20
N ASN A 148 28.00 -11.36 -0.59
CA ASN A 148 28.39 -12.26 -1.67
C ASN A 148 27.50 -12.06 -2.91
N ALA A 149 27.88 -12.67 -4.04
CA ALA A 149 27.13 -12.58 -5.29
C ALA A 149 25.67 -13.06 -5.13
N ASP A 150 25.43 -14.11 -4.34
CA ASP A 150 24.09 -14.63 -4.07
C ASP A 150 23.20 -13.63 -3.31
N LYS A 151 23.76 -12.94 -2.31
CA LYS A 151 23.06 -11.90 -1.55
C LYS A 151 22.74 -10.70 -2.41
N LEU A 152 23.68 -10.29 -3.27
CA LEU A 152 23.45 -9.19 -4.20
C LEU A 152 22.37 -9.54 -5.22
N LYS A 153 22.40 -10.77 -5.77
CA LYS A 153 21.36 -11.26 -6.68
C LYS A 153 19.99 -11.30 -6.02
N LYS A 154 19.87 -11.90 -4.83
CA LYS A 154 18.58 -12.01 -4.11
C LYS A 154 18.02 -10.64 -3.74
N ARG A 155 18.83 -9.76 -3.16
CA ARG A 155 18.40 -8.41 -2.78
C ARG A 155 18.13 -7.52 -4.00
N GLY A 156 18.94 -7.63 -5.04
CA GLY A 156 18.74 -6.92 -6.30
C GLY A 156 17.42 -7.31 -6.97
N LEU A 157 17.18 -8.62 -7.13
CA LEU A 157 15.92 -9.13 -7.67
C LEU A 157 14.72 -8.66 -6.82
N LYS A 158 14.82 -8.71 -5.49
CA LYS A 158 13.75 -8.18 -4.62
C LYS A 158 13.41 -6.74 -4.96
N HIS A 159 14.40 -5.85 -5.02
CA HIS A 159 14.15 -4.44 -5.32
C HIS A 159 13.60 -4.22 -6.73
N ILE A 160 14.03 -5.03 -7.71
CA ILE A 160 13.48 -5.00 -9.07
C ILE A 160 11.99 -5.36 -9.05
N PHE A 161 11.60 -6.45 -8.40
CA PHE A 161 10.18 -6.84 -8.31
C PHE A 161 9.34 -5.82 -7.52
N TRP A 162 9.86 -5.29 -6.41
CA TRP A 162 9.19 -4.22 -5.68
C TRP A 162 8.99 -2.97 -6.52
N PHE A 163 10.01 -2.55 -7.25
CA PHE A 163 9.93 -1.40 -8.13
C PHE A 163 8.93 -1.64 -9.27
N ALA A 164 8.93 -2.82 -9.88
CA ALA A 164 7.99 -3.19 -10.93
C ALA A 164 6.54 -3.14 -10.45
N ILE A 165 6.23 -3.74 -9.28
CA ILE A 165 4.88 -3.71 -8.70
C ILE A 165 4.49 -2.27 -8.36
N ALA A 166 5.39 -1.51 -7.74
CA ALA A 166 5.10 -0.14 -7.36
C ALA A 166 4.84 0.76 -8.57
N LEU A 167 5.66 0.64 -9.63
CA LEU A 167 5.49 1.39 -10.86
C LEU A 167 4.19 1.01 -11.58
N TRP A 168 3.84 -0.28 -11.60
CA TRP A 168 2.57 -0.76 -12.14
C TRP A 168 1.36 -0.21 -11.36
N THR A 169 1.47 -0.11 -10.03
CA THR A 169 0.49 0.57 -9.19
C THR A 169 0.36 2.04 -9.55
N GLY A 170 1.46 2.77 -9.69
CA GLY A 170 1.45 4.17 -10.12
C GLY A 170 0.81 4.36 -11.49
N PHE A 171 1.15 3.51 -12.45
CA PHE A 171 0.54 3.48 -13.78
C PHE A 171 -0.97 3.27 -13.72
N THR A 172 -1.42 2.27 -12.96
CA THR A 172 -2.85 1.99 -12.82
C THR A 172 -3.59 3.16 -12.16
N PHE A 173 -2.99 3.79 -11.16
CA PHE A 173 -3.57 4.96 -10.50
C PHE A 173 -3.83 6.09 -11.49
N VAL A 174 -2.83 6.43 -12.32
CA VAL A 174 -2.98 7.45 -13.37
C VAL A 174 -4.00 7.03 -14.42
N GLY A 175 -4.11 5.74 -14.71
CA GLY A 175 -5.12 5.16 -15.60
C GLY A 175 -6.58 5.36 -15.16
N TYR A 176 -6.84 5.78 -13.91
CA TYR A 176 -8.17 6.21 -13.47
C TYR A 176 -8.49 7.66 -13.88
N PHE A 177 -7.48 8.47 -14.23
CA PHE A 177 -7.63 9.89 -14.59
C PHE A 177 -7.40 10.14 -16.08
N THR A 178 -6.44 9.43 -16.68
CA THR A 178 -6.18 9.41 -18.12
C THR A 178 -6.67 8.07 -18.68
N PRO A 179 -7.40 8.03 -19.81
CA PRO A 179 -7.88 6.78 -20.39
C PRO A 179 -6.78 5.72 -20.50
N ILE A 180 -6.99 4.54 -19.92
CA ILE A 180 -5.93 3.53 -19.73
C ILE A 180 -5.33 3.06 -21.06
N GLN A 181 -6.14 2.98 -22.12
CA GLN A 181 -5.69 2.54 -23.44
C GLN A 181 -4.76 3.59 -24.09
N THR A 182 -5.11 4.87 -23.95
CA THR A 182 -4.27 5.98 -24.40
C THR A 182 -2.99 6.03 -23.59
N LEU A 183 -3.09 5.93 -22.26
CA LEU A 183 -1.93 5.92 -21.37
C LEU A 183 -0.99 4.74 -21.69
N ALA A 184 -1.53 3.54 -21.92
CA ALA A 184 -0.74 2.37 -22.30
C ALA A 184 -0.02 2.60 -23.64
N ALA A 185 -0.70 3.18 -24.63
CA ALA A 185 -0.09 3.53 -25.90
C ALA A 185 1.04 4.55 -25.73
N GLU A 186 0.84 5.60 -24.93
CA GLU A 186 1.85 6.64 -24.64
C GLU A 186 3.07 6.09 -23.91
N VAL A 187 2.88 5.15 -22.97
CA VAL A 187 3.99 4.42 -22.34
C VAL A 187 4.77 3.64 -23.38
N MET A 188 4.09 2.92 -24.29
CA MET A 188 4.71 2.11 -25.32
C MET A 188 5.47 2.94 -26.36
N SER A 189 4.94 4.11 -26.74
CA SER A 189 5.60 5.05 -27.66
C SER A 189 6.63 5.97 -26.98
N MET A 190 6.86 5.82 -25.67
CA MET A 190 7.71 6.69 -24.86
C MET A 190 7.36 8.19 -25.02
N SER A 191 6.07 8.48 -25.20
CA SER A 191 5.55 9.83 -25.47
C SER A 191 4.68 10.35 -24.32
N LEU A 192 4.92 9.87 -23.10
CA LEU A 192 4.21 10.31 -21.90
C LEU A 192 4.37 11.82 -21.70
N GLY A 193 3.27 12.49 -21.36
CA GLY A 193 3.32 13.88 -20.96
C GLY A 193 4.02 14.07 -19.61
N PRO A 194 4.40 15.32 -19.27
CA PRO A 194 5.03 15.63 -17.99
C PRO A 194 4.12 15.30 -16.79
N TRP A 195 2.80 15.46 -16.96
CA TRP A 195 1.81 15.18 -15.92
C TRP A 195 1.72 13.67 -15.63
N GLU A 196 1.51 12.83 -16.64
CA GLU A 196 1.44 11.38 -16.46
C GLU A 196 2.74 10.86 -15.85
N THR A 197 3.88 11.29 -16.41
CA THR A 197 5.21 10.85 -15.95
C THR A 197 5.44 11.17 -14.48
N PHE A 198 5.14 12.41 -14.06
CA PHE A 198 5.32 12.82 -12.67
C PHE A 198 4.49 11.95 -11.72
N TRP A 199 3.19 11.74 -12.00
CA TRP A 199 2.32 11.00 -11.08
C TRP A 199 2.59 9.50 -11.07
N ILE A 200 2.91 8.89 -12.21
CA ILE A 200 3.30 7.49 -12.27
C ILE A 200 4.53 7.25 -11.39
N LEU A 201 5.56 8.09 -11.55
CA LEU A 201 6.79 7.95 -10.77
C LEU A 201 6.60 8.32 -9.30
N PHE A 202 5.80 9.35 -9.01
CA PHE A 202 5.53 9.79 -7.64
C PHE A 202 4.78 8.70 -6.85
N TYR A 203 3.66 8.18 -7.39
CA TYR A 203 2.91 7.12 -6.71
C TYR A 203 3.66 5.79 -6.69
N GLY A 204 4.44 5.50 -7.73
CA GLY A 204 5.35 4.36 -7.74
C GLY A 204 6.40 4.47 -6.63
N PHE A 205 7.08 5.61 -6.53
CA PHE A 205 8.05 5.87 -5.47
C PHE A 205 7.42 5.83 -4.08
N ALA A 206 6.25 6.45 -3.90
CA ALA A 206 5.53 6.45 -2.63
C ALA A 206 5.13 5.03 -2.22
N THR A 207 4.64 4.21 -3.15
CA THR A 207 4.29 2.80 -2.90
C THR A 207 5.52 1.99 -2.52
N TRP A 208 6.62 2.15 -3.27
CA TRP A 208 7.89 1.48 -3.00
C TRP A 208 8.48 1.87 -1.64
N GLY A 209 8.45 3.15 -1.27
CA GLY A 209 8.90 3.66 0.02
C GLY A 209 8.06 3.17 1.19
N ASN A 210 6.73 3.35 1.07
CA ASN A 210 5.79 3.04 2.15
C ASN A 210 5.68 1.54 2.41
N ALA A 211 5.53 0.72 1.38
CA ALA A 211 5.39 -0.73 1.54
C ALA A 211 6.75 -1.45 1.69
N GLY A 212 7.81 -0.93 1.06
CA GLY A 212 9.13 -1.54 1.11
C GLY A 212 9.86 -1.30 2.43
N PHE A 213 9.92 -0.03 2.87
CA PHE A 213 10.78 0.39 3.99
C PHE A 213 9.99 0.78 5.23
N MET A 214 8.95 1.60 5.07
CA MET A 214 8.22 2.14 6.23
C MET A 214 7.31 1.07 6.86
N ARG A 215 6.66 0.22 6.07
CA ARG A 215 5.85 -0.94 6.50
C ARG A 215 4.97 -0.61 7.72
N GLU A 216 5.28 -1.19 8.88
CA GLU A 216 4.56 -1.01 10.13
C GLU A 216 4.65 0.40 10.72
N GLN A 217 5.61 1.23 10.31
CA GLN A 217 5.72 2.64 10.74
C GLN A 217 4.55 3.47 10.25
N VAL A 218 4.06 3.20 9.04
CA VAL A 218 2.84 3.82 8.54
C VAL A 218 1.67 3.47 9.46
N CYS A 219 1.53 2.19 9.82
CA CYS A 219 0.47 1.75 10.72
C CYS A 219 0.62 2.22 12.17
N LYS A 220 1.85 2.52 12.62
CA LYS A 220 2.12 2.97 13.99
C LYS A 220 1.96 4.48 14.16
N TYR A 221 2.36 5.27 13.16
CA TYR A 221 2.45 6.72 13.28
C TYR A 221 1.52 7.50 12.35
N MET A 222 1.04 6.90 11.25
CA MET A 222 0.17 7.57 10.28
C MET A 222 -1.28 7.10 10.36
N CYS A 223 -1.50 5.83 10.71
CA CYS A 223 -2.84 5.31 10.94
C CYS A 223 -3.37 5.75 12.31
N PRO A 224 -4.69 6.05 12.41
CA PRO A 224 -5.34 6.35 13.68
C PRO A 224 -5.37 5.15 14.65
#